data_AF-A0A5S4YC23-F1
#
_entry.id   AF-A0A5S4YC23-F1
#
_cell.length_a   1.000
_cell.length_b   1.000
_cell.length_c   1.000
_cell.angle_alpha   90.00
_cell.angle_beta   90.00
_cell.angle_gamma   90.00
#
_symmetry.space_group_name_H-M   'P 1'
#
loop_
_entity.id
_entity.type
_entity.pdbx_description
1 polymer ?
#
loop_
_entity_poly.entity_id
_entity_poly.type
_entity_poly.pdbx_seq_one_letter_code
_entity_poly.pdbx_strand_id
1 'polypeptide(L)'
;MIDSTIFRDQMTIRQLRLAAGLIMLSYLALHLSMHALGNVSFEAMQSATRIHDFVWHSMPGTIALYGAFTVHFTLAFYALYARRSFLSASAS
;
A
#
# COMPACT_ATOMS: atom_id res chain seq x y z
N MET A 1 11.32 33.31 0.35
CA MET A 1 9.94 32.79 0.39
C MET A 1 9.81 31.58 -0.54
N ILE A 2 10.56 30.49 -0.31
CA ILE A 2 10.54 29.24 -1.11
C ILE A 2 10.46 27.97 -0.22
N ASP A 3 10.51 28.11 1.11
CA ASP A 3 10.80 26.98 1.99
C ASP A 3 9.56 26.17 2.42
N SER A 4 8.43 26.85 2.67
CA SER A 4 7.24 26.23 3.26
C SER A 4 6.48 25.30 2.31
N THR A 5 6.64 25.44 0.99
CA THR A 5 6.01 24.56 -0.01
C THR A 5 6.77 23.24 -0.11
N ILE A 6 8.10 23.27 -0.16
CA ILE A 6 8.95 22.07 -0.26
C ILE A 6 8.79 21.18 0.99
N PHE A 7 8.82 21.76 2.19
CA PHE A 7 8.63 20.99 3.43
C PHE A 7 7.24 20.32 3.50
N ARG A 8 6.20 20.98 2.97
CA ARG A 8 4.85 20.41 2.88
C ARG A 8 4.84 19.23 1.91
N ASP A 9 5.42 19.38 0.73
CA ASP A 9 5.44 18.32 -0.28
C ASP A 9 6.15 17.06 0.21
N GLN A 10 7.28 17.20 0.90
CA GLN A 10 8.00 16.04 1.48
C GLN A 10 7.20 15.33 2.57
N MET A 11 6.53 16.08 3.43
CA MET A 11 5.64 15.50 4.45
C MET A 11 4.45 14.80 3.81
N THR A 12 3.83 15.42 2.80
CA THR A 12 2.70 14.85 2.06
C THR A 12 3.08 13.56 1.36
N ILE A 13 4.25 13.49 0.70
CA ILE A 13 4.76 12.26 0.07
C ILE A 13 4.95 11.15 1.11
N ARG A 14 5.50 11.48 2.29
CA ARG A 14 5.68 10.51 3.38
C ARG A 14 4.34 10.00 3.90
N GLN A 15 3.37 10.89 4.10
CA GLN A 15 2.02 10.52 4.56
C GLN A 15 1.29 9.66 3.53
N LEU A 16 1.34 10.01 2.25
CA LEU A 16 0.74 9.23 1.16
C LEU A 16 1.34 7.82 1.10
N ARG A 17 2.68 7.70 1.20
CA ARG A 17 3.34 6.40 1.23
C ARG A 17 2.91 5.55 2.43
N LEU A 18 2.79 6.16 3.61
CA LEU A 18 2.35 5.47 4.83
C LEU A 18 0.89 5.04 4.72
N ALA A 19 -0.01 5.93 4.29
CA ALA A 19 -1.43 5.62 4.10
C ALA A 19 -1.62 4.50 3.08
N ALA A 20 -0.95 4.60 1.93
CA ALA A 20 -0.99 3.56 0.90
C ALA A 20 -0.44 2.22 1.42
N GLY A 21 0.68 2.24 2.14
CA GLY A 21 1.25 1.04 2.76
C GLY A 21 0.31 0.41 3.80
N LEU A 22 -0.35 1.21 4.63
CA LEU A 22 -1.30 0.72 5.63
C LEU A 22 -2.55 0.10 4.99
N ILE A 23 -3.11 0.73 3.96
CA ILE A 23 -4.26 0.16 3.22
C ILE A 23 -3.89 -1.21 2.65
N MET A 24 -2.75 -1.30 1.98
CA MET A 24 -2.26 -2.56 1.40
C MET A 24 -1.96 -3.62 2.48
N LEU A 25 -1.38 -3.21 3.62
CA LEU A 25 -1.09 -4.10 4.74
C LEU A 25 -2.37 -4.65 5.36
N SER A 26 -3.38 -3.81 5.58
CA SER A 26 -4.68 -4.23 6.10
C SER A 26 -5.37 -5.23 5.18
N TYR A 27 -5.31 -5.00 3.87
CA TYR A 27 -5.82 -5.95 2.88
C TYR A 27 -5.08 -7.28 2.93
N LEU A 28 -3.75 -7.24 2.90
CA LEU A 28 -2.92 -8.45 2.94
C LEU A 28 -3.15 -9.25 4.23
N ALA A 29 -3.27 -8.58 5.38
CA ALA A 29 -3.53 -9.24 6.66
C ALA A 29 -4.88 -9.98 6.65
N LEU A 30 -5.94 -9.32 6.14
CA LEU A 30 -7.25 -9.95 6.00
C LEU A 30 -7.23 -11.12 5.02
N HIS A 31 -6.57 -10.96 3.87
CA HIS A 31 -6.42 -11.99 2.86
C HIS A 31 -5.71 -13.24 3.40
N LEU A 32 -4.55 -13.07 4.04
CA LEU A 32 -3.80 -14.17 4.64
C LEU A 32 -4.56 -14.83 5.79
N SER A 33 -5.27 -14.05 6.60
CA SER A 33 -6.14 -14.60 7.65
C SER A 33 -7.23 -15.48 7.07
N MET A 34 -7.82 -15.10 5.93
CA MET A 34 -8.85 -15.93 5.28
C MET A 34 -8.28 -17.25 4.77
N HIS A 35 -7.11 -17.22 4.15
CA HIS A 35 -6.43 -18.43 3.71
C HIS A 35 -6.02 -19.33 4.88
N ALA A 36 -5.53 -18.74 5.98
CA ALA A 36 -5.20 -19.48 7.19
C ALA A 36 -6.44 -20.15 7.80
N LEU A 37 -7.58 -19.45 7.84
CA LEU A 37 -8.85 -20.04 8.26
C LEU A 37 -9.31 -21.15 7.32
N GLY A 38 -9.16 -20.96 6.00
CA GLY A 38 -9.47 -22.00 5.00
C GLY A 38 -8.64 -23.28 5.18
N ASN A 39 -7.41 -23.16 5.70
CA ASN A 39 -6.57 -24.32 6.05
C ASN A 39 -7.03 -25.04 7.33
N VAL A 40 -7.71 -24.35 8.26
CA VAL A 40 -8.21 -24.92 9.52
C VAL A 40 -9.62 -25.49 9.37
N SER A 41 -10.53 -24.74 8.75
CA SER A 41 -11.92 -25.16 8.51
C SER A 41 -12.60 -24.31 7.44
N PHE A 42 -13.34 -24.98 6.55
CA PHE A 42 -14.14 -24.33 5.51
C PHE A 42 -15.24 -23.42 6.08
N GLU A 43 -15.85 -23.82 7.19
CA GLU A 43 -16.96 -23.09 7.82
C GLU A 43 -16.49 -21.77 8.44
N ALA A 44 -15.29 -21.78 9.02
CA ALA A 44 -14.63 -20.59 9.55
C ALA A 44 -14.30 -19.59 8.42
N MET A 45 -13.75 -20.09 7.29
CA MET A 45 -13.48 -19.27 6.12
C MET A 45 -14.75 -18.58 5.59
N GLN A 46 -15.85 -19.34 5.44
CA GLN A 46 -17.10 -18.81 4.89
C GLN A 46 -17.68 -17.66 5.72
N SER A 47 -17.57 -17.74 7.05
CA SER A 47 -18.02 -16.65 7.93
C SER A 47 -17.24 -15.35 7.74
N ALA A 48 -15.93 -15.47 7.51
CA ALA A 48 -15.04 -14.34 7.43
C ALA A 48 -14.88 -13.78 6.00
N THR A 49 -15.20 -14.57 4.97
CA THR A 49 -15.36 -14.08 3.58
C THR A 49 -16.37 -12.94 3.49
N ARG A 50 -17.45 -12.96 4.29
CA ARG A 50 -18.45 -11.87 4.29
C ARG A 50 -17.87 -10.51 4.68
N ILE A 51 -16.95 -10.50 5.65
CA ILE A 51 -16.27 -9.26 6.07
C ILE A 51 -15.34 -8.79 4.97
N HIS A 52 -14.58 -9.71 4.36
CA HIS A 52 -13.67 -9.38 3.26
C HIS A 52 -14.42 -8.79 2.06
N ASP A 53 -15.51 -9.43 1.63
CA ASP A 53 -16.33 -8.95 0.50
C ASP A 53 -16.95 -7.59 0.79
N PHE A 54 -17.53 -7.41 1.98
CA PHE A 54 -18.14 -6.14 2.33
C PHE A 54 -17.14 -4.97 2.29
N VAL A 55 -15.92 -5.20 2.77
CA VAL A 55 -14.90 -4.15 2.83
C VAL A 55 -14.24 -3.94 1.46
N TRP A 56 -13.78 -5.00 0.79
CA TRP A 56 -12.88 -4.89 -0.36
C TRP A 56 -13.53 -5.11 -1.72
N HIS A 57 -14.66 -5.82 -1.81
CA HIS A 57 -15.45 -5.92 -3.06
C HIS A 57 -16.38 -4.72 -3.27
N SER A 58 -16.43 -3.79 -2.33
CA SER A 58 -17.12 -2.51 -2.52
C SER A 58 -16.35 -1.60 -3.49
N MET A 59 -17.08 -0.75 -4.22
CA MET A 59 -16.51 0.29 -5.07
C MET A 59 -15.47 1.18 -4.34
N PRO A 60 -15.73 1.68 -3.11
CA PRO A 60 -14.73 2.42 -2.35
C PRO A 60 -13.52 1.58 -1.94
N GLY A 61 -13.71 0.30 -1.56
CA GLY A 61 -12.60 -0.60 -1.23
C GLY A 61 -11.68 -0.87 -2.43
N THR A 62 -12.28 -1.05 -3.61
CA THR A 62 -11.56 -1.23 -4.87
C THR A 62 -10.73 0.01 -5.21
N ILE A 63 -11.32 1.20 -5.16
CA ILE A 63 -10.59 2.46 -5.41
C ILE A 63 -9.46 2.65 -4.40
N ALA A 64 -9.72 2.39 -3.11
CA ALA A 64 -8.72 2.52 -2.07
C ALA A 64 -7.52 1.59 -2.33
N LEU A 65 -7.76 0.34 -2.71
CA LEU A 65 -6.70 -0.63 -3.01
C LEU A 65 -5.88 -0.27 -4.23
N TYR A 66 -6.54 -0.03 -5.37
CA TYR A 66 -5.82 0.28 -6.60
C TYR A 66 -5.10 1.63 -6.49
N GLY A 67 -5.72 2.63 -5.87
CA GLY A 67 -5.09 3.91 -5.59
C GLY A 67 -3.87 3.77 -4.66
N ALA A 68 -4.01 3.05 -3.55
CA ALA A 68 -2.91 2.77 -2.63
C ALA A 68 -1.77 2.01 -3.31
N PHE A 69 -2.10 0.97 -4.08
CA PHE A 69 -1.12 0.19 -4.84
C PHE A 69 -0.34 1.08 -5.80
N THR A 70 -1.02 1.89 -6.63
CA THR A 70 -0.37 2.79 -7.59
C THR A 70 0.54 3.80 -6.91
N VAL A 71 0.07 4.44 -5.82
CA VAL A 71 0.87 5.40 -5.06
C VAL A 71 2.09 4.74 -4.42
N HIS A 72 1.90 3.60 -3.75
CA HIS A 72 2.98 2.87 -3.11
C HIS A 72 4.03 2.41 -4.12
N PHE A 73 3.59 1.78 -5.22
CA PHE A 73 4.46 1.27 -6.27
C PHE A 73 5.25 2.41 -6.91
N THR A 74 4.60 3.49 -7.33
CA THR A 74 5.27 4.63 -7.98
C THR A 74 6.34 5.23 -7.06
N LEU A 75 6.02 5.45 -5.78
CA LEU A 75 6.96 5.99 -4.79
C LEU A 75 8.09 5.02 -4.45
N ALA A 76 7.82 3.72 -4.38
CA ALA A 76 8.84 2.70 -4.16
C ALA A 76 9.82 2.64 -5.34
N PHE A 77 9.32 2.64 -6.56
CA PHE A 77 10.14 2.67 -7.78
C PHE A 77 10.94 3.96 -7.87
N TYR A 78 10.34 5.11 -7.56
CA TYR A 78 11.04 6.39 -7.51
C TYR A 78 12.21 6.34 -6.50
N ALA A 79 11.97 5.81 -5.29
CA ALA A 79 13.02 5.67 -4.28
C ALA A 79 14.14 4.71 -4.72
N LEU A 80 13.81 3.62 -5.41
CA LEU A 80 14.79 2.68 -5.97
C LEU A 80 15.60 3.31 -7.10
N TYR A 81 14.96 4.05 -8.00
CA TYR A 81 15.62 4.75 -9.09
C TYR A 81 16.56 5.83 -8.56
N ALA A 82 16.10 6.66 -7.64
CA ALA A 82 16.91 7.70 -7.01
C ALA A 82 18.17 7.11 -6.34
N ARG A 83 18.06 5.94 -5.68
CA ARG A 83 19.23 5.24 -5.10
C ARG A 83 20.25 4.79 -6.14
N ARG A 84 19.83 4.39 -7.36
CA ARG A 84 20.75 3.95 -8.43
C ARG A 84 21.50 5.10 -9.09
N SER A 85 20.88 6.27 -9.19
CA SER A 85 21.53 7.48 -9.72
C SER A 85 22.76 7.89 -8.89
N PHE A 86 22.74 7.68 -7.57
CA PHE A 86 23.88 7.99 -6.70
C PHE A 86 25.05 7.01 -6.88
N LEU A 87 24.80 5.75 -7.24
CA LEU A 87 25.86 4.75 -7.50
C LEU A 87 26.55 4.93 -8.85
N SER A 88 25.87 5.54 -9.83
CA SER A 88 26.43 5.79 -11.17
C SER A 88 27.20 7.11 -11.26
N ALA A 89 26.98 8.04 -10.32
CA ALA A 89 27.67 9.34 -10.26
C ALA A 89 29.02 9.31 -9.52
N SER A 90 29.42 8.19 -8.91
CA SER A 90 30.70 8.05 -8.20
C SER A 90 31.79 7.32 -9.01
N ALA A 91 31.56 7.10 -10.32
CA ALA A 91 32.45 6.34 -11.20
C ALA A 91 33.07 7.17 -12.35
N SER A 92 33.08 8.51 -12.22
CA SER A 92 33.76 9.45 -13.13
C SER A 92 34.61 10.42 -12.33
#